data_AF-A0A520IFR5-F1
#
_entry.id   AF-A0A520IFR5-F1
#
_cell.length_a   1.000
_cell.length_b   1.000
_cell.length_c   1.000
_cell.angle_alpha   90.00
_cell.angle_beta   90.00
_cell.angle_gamma   90.00
#
_symmetry.space_group_name_H-M   'P 1'
#
loop_
_entity.id
_entity.type
_entity.pdbx_description
1 polymer ?
#
loop_
_entity_poly.entity_id
_entity_poly.type
_entity_poly.pdbx_seq_one_letter_code
_entity_poly.pdbx_strand_id
1 'polypeptide(L)'
;VTKVRSTAIGYRRFVQPQRAALEKLAALPCDWLHDDDRLHLNAAADRAARMAEELEAIRERSALMHEALTDLRAEQIDSRGLLISIVALIFLPLTFLTGLYGMNVEGLPFAKEPWAFDLIGGVCIAIAVGIIGYFSVKRWFG
;
A
#
# COMPACT_ATOMS: atom_id res chain seq x y z
N VAL A 1 0.37 -11.16 6.19
CA VAL A 1 1.80 -10.97 5.88
C VAL A 1 2.68 -10.95 7.14
N THR A 2 2.51 -10.01 8.07
CA THR A 2 3.33 -9.90 9.29
C THR A 2 3.29 -11.14 10.19
N LYS A 3 2.10 -11.76 10.36
CA LYS A 3 1.95 -13.01 11.14
C LYS A 3 2.70 -14.18 10.50
N VAL A 4 2.59 -14.35 9.18
CA VAL A 4 3.31 -15.39 8.41
C VAL A 4 4.82 -15.20 8.53
N ARG A 5 5.31 -13.97 8.37
CA ARG A 5 6.74 -13.63 8.54
C ARG A 5 7.23 -13.95 9.95
N SER A 6 6.48 -13.58 10.98
CA SER A 6 6.82 -13.84 12.39
C SER A 6 6.85 -15.34 12.70
N THR A 7 5.85 -16.08 12.23
CA THR A 7 5.77 -17.54 12.40
C THR A 7 6.91 -18.26 11.69
N ALA A 8 7.31 -17.83 10.48
CA ALA A 8 8.44 -18.39 9.76
C ALA A 8 9.78 -18.19 10.50
N ILE A 9 9.99 -17.00 11.09
CA ILE A 9 11.15 -16.72 11.95
C ILE A 9 11.16 -17.64 13.17
N GLY A 10 9.99 -17.85 13.78
CA GLY A 10 9.82 -18.77 14.90
C GLY A 10 10.26 -20.18 14.54
N TYR A 11 9.71 -20.76 13.46
CA TYR A 11 10.08 -22.10 13.01
C TYR A 11 11.57 -22.23 12.66
N ARG A 12 12.15 -21.24 11.96
CA ARG A 12 13.58 -21.26 11.60
C ARG A 12 14.47 -21.36 12.85
N ARG A 13 14.12 -20.64 13.92
CA ARG A 13 14.86 -20.65 15.19
C ARG A 13 14.89 -22.04 15.85
N PHE A 14 13.94 -22.92 15.55
CA PHE A 14 13.92 -24.30 16.05
C PHE A 14 14.54 -25.30 15.06
N VAL A 15 14.32 -25.13 13.76
CA VAL A 15 14.80 -26.06 12.72
C VAL A 15 16.33 -26.00 12.56
N GLN A 16 16.92 -24.80 12.67
CA GLN A 16 18.37 -24.63 12.51
C GLN A 16 19.21 -25.38 13.56
N PRO A 17 18.92 -25.28 14.89
CA PRO A 17 19.65 -26.07 15.89
C PRO A 17 19.36 -27.58 15.78
N GLN A 18 18.18 -27.99 15.29
CA GLN A 18 17.88 -29.40 15.04
C GLN A 18 18.77 -30.00 13.95
N ARG A 19 18.98 -29.27 12.84
CA ARG A 19 19.92 -29.70 11.80
C ARG A 19 21.31 -29.95 12.37
N ALA A 20 21.85 -28.96 13.08
CA ALA A 20 23.18 -29.04 13.67
C ALA A 20 23.29 -30.18 14.71
N ALA A 21 22.23 -30.43 15.48
CA ALA A 21 22.18 -31.54 16.41
C ALA A 21 22.19 -32.91 15.70
N LEU A 22 21.44 -33.05 14.60
CA LEU A 22 21.39 -34.28 13.79
C LEU A 22 22.73 -34.56 13.10
N GLU A 23 23.35 -33.55 12.48
CA GLU A 23 24.70 -33.65 11.89
C GLU A 23 25.73 -34.06 12.94
N LYS A 24 25.70 -33.41 14.11
CA LYS A 24 26.61 -33.72 15.21
C LYS A 24 26.40 -35.14 15.74
N LEU A 25 25.15 -35.58 15.90
CA LEU A 25 24.83 -36.94 16.35
C LEU A 25 25.30 -37.98 15.34
N ALA A 26 25.10 -37.75 14.04
CA ALA A 26 25.55 -38.63 12.97
C ALA A 26 27.09 -38.75 12.91
N ALA A 27 27.83 -37.74 13.38
CA ALA A 27 29.29 -37.71 13.39
C ALA A 27 29.93 -38.30 14.66
N LEU A 28 29.16 -38.56 15.73
CA LEU A 28 29.72 -39.08 16.98
C LEU A 28 30.18 -40.54 16.81
N PRO A 29 31.37 -40.91 17.31
CA PRO A 29 31.82 -42.30 17.36
C PRO A 29 31.13 -43.00 18.53
N CYS A 30 29.91 -43.51 18.31
CA CYS A 30 29.15 -44.28 19.28
C CYS A 30 28.99 -45.71 18.79
N ASP A 31 29.32 -46.68 19.65
CA ASP A 31 29.30 -48.11 19.31
C ASP A 31 27.89 -48.65 19.04
N TRP A 32 26.85 -47.97 19.52
CA TRP A 32 25.45 -48.32 19.28
C TRP A 32 24.88 -47.72 18.00
N LEU A 33 25.62 -46.83 17.31
CA LEU A 33 25.16 -46.12 16.12
C LEU A 33 25.77 -46.74 14.86
N HIS A 34 24.98 -47.58 14.18
CA HIS A 34 25.40 -48.26 12.96
C HIS A 34 25.39 -47.32 11.75
N ASP A 35 26.01 -47.73 10.65
CA ASP A 35 26.11 -46.92 9.43
C ASP A 35 24.75 -46.56 8.83
N ASP A 36 23.77 -47.48 8.91
CA ASP A 36 22.38 -47.22 8.48
C ASP A 36 21.71 -46.14 9.34
N ASP A 37 21.96 -46.12 10.65
CA ASP A 37 21.43 -45.08 11.55
C ASP A 37 22.05 -43.72 11.21
N ARG A 38 23.35 -43.68 10.91
CA ARG A 38 24.05 -42.46 10.46
C ARG A 38 23.48 -41.93 9.15
N LEU A 39 23.17 -42.82 8.20
CA LEU A 39 22.54 -42.44 6.93
C LEU A 39 21.16 -41.81 7.17
N HIS A 40 20.32 -42.41 8.04
CA HIS A 40 19.03 -41.86 8.40
C HIS A 40 19.13 -40.49 9.10
N LEU A 41 20.10 -40.31 10.00
CA LEU A 41 20.34 -39.04 10.68
C LEU A 41 20.79 -37.93 9.72
N ASN A 42 21.70 -38.23 8.80
CA ASN A 42 22.13 -37.29 7.75
C ASN A 42 20.96 -36.92 6.84
N ALA A 43 20.14 -37.88 6.42
CA ALA A 43 18.95 -37.60 5.62
C ALA A 43 17.91 -36.73 6.38
N ALA A 44 17.81 -36.88 7.70
CA ALA A 44 16.98 -36.02 8.55
C ALA A 44 17.55 -34.61 8.65
N ALA A 45 18.88 -34.46 8.77
CA ALA A 45 19.54 -33.17 8.77
C ALA A 45 19.35 -32.43 7.44
N ASP A 46 19.46 -33.13 6.30
CA ASP A 46 19.18 -32.59 4.97
C ASP A 46 17.74 -32.10 4.83
N ARG A 47 16.77 -32.84 5.38
CA ARG A 47 15.36 -32.38 5.42
C ARG A 47 15.22 -31.10 6.25
N ALA A 48 15.86 -31.03 7.42
CA ALA A 48 15.86 -29.83 8.25
C ALA A 48 16.53 -28.64 7.54
N ALA A 49 17.60 -28.87 6.76
CA ALA A 49 18.23 -27.85 5.93
C ALA A 49 17.25 -27.28 4.90
N ARG A 50 16.59 -28.14 4.12
CA ARG A 50 15.59 -27.73 3.12
C ARG A 50 14.43 -26.95 3.74
N MET A 51 13.92 -27.41 4.89
CA MET A 51 12.87 -26.69 5.61
C MET A 51 13.32 -25.29 6.06
N ALA A 52 14.58 -25.14 6.48
CA ALA A 52 15.12 -23.83 6.85
C ALA A 52 15.22 -22.88 5.65
N GLU A 53 15.60 -23.39 4.47
CA GLU A 53 15.63 -22.64 3.21
C GLU A 53 14.22 -22.23 2.77
N GLU A 54 13.24 -23.13 2.83
CA GLU A 54 11.84 -22.83 2.52
C GLU A 54 11.27 -21.74 3.43
N LEU A 55 11.57 -21.80 4.73
CA LEU A 55 11.16 -20.78 5.69
C LEU A 55 11.77 -19.41 5.38
N GLU A 56 13.01 -19.38 4.89
CA GLU A 56 13.65 -18.14 4.46
C GLU A 56 12.99 -17.58 3.19
N ALA A 57 12.72 -18.43 2.20
CA ALA A 57 12.00 -18.04 0.99
C ALA A 57 10.59 -17.50 1.32
N ILE A 58 9.87 -18.11 2.27
CA ILE A 58 8.57 -17.63 2.75
C ILE A 58 8.72 -16.26 3.44
N ARG A 59 9.79 -16.06 4.21
CA ARG A 59 10.07 -14.78 4.89
C ARG A 59 10.32 -13.66 3.89
N GLU A 60 11.12 -13.91 2.87
CA GLU A 60 11.44 -12.95 1.80
C GLU A 60 10.21 -12.63 0.94
N ARG A 61 9.47 -13.64 0.47
CA ARG A 61 8.20 -13.44 -0.24
C ARG A 61 7.20 -12.66 0.59
N SER A 62 7.12 -12.93 1.89
CA SER A 62 6.26 -12.16 2.80
C SER A 62 6.72 -10.69 2.89
N ALA A 63 8.01 -10.40 2.88
CA ALA A 63 8.49 -9.02 2.87
C ALA A 63 8.09 -8.30 1.57
N LEU A 64 8.31 -8.93 0.41
CA LEU A 64 7.92 -8.38 -0.89
C LEU A 64 6.41 -8.14 -1.00
N MET A 65 5.59 -9.08 -0.53
CA MET A 65 4.13 -8.89 -0.49
C MET A 65 3.71 -7.74 0.42
N HIS A 66 4.46 -7.47 1.50
CA HIS A 66 4.17 -6.35 2.38
C HIS A 66 4.43 -5.01 1.68
N GLU A 67 5.55 -4.93 0.96
CA GLU A 67 5.94 -3.77 0.17
C GLU A 67 4.92 -3.50 -0.94
N ALA A 68 4.59 -4.49 -1.77
CA ALA A 68 3.58 -4.36 -2.82
C ALA A 68 2.20 -3.94 -2.28
N LEU A 69 1.79 -4.43 -1.11
CA LEU A 69 0.53 -4.03 -0.48
C LEU A 69 0.58 -2.61 0.08
N THR A 70 1.76 -2.13 0.46
CA THR A 70 1.98 -0.75 0.88
C THR A 70 1.92 0.19 -0.32
N ASP A 71 2.53 -0.20 -1.43
CA ASP A 71 2.47 0.56 -2.69
C ASP A 71 1.04 0.68 -3.21
N LEU A 72 0.30 -0.43 -3.28
CA LEU A 72 -1.12 -0.42 -3.66
C LEU A 72 -1.98 0.47 -2.74
N ARG A 73 -1.67 0.53 -1.44
CA ARG A 73 -2.35 1.44 -0.51
C ARG A 73 -1.98 2.89 -0.79
N ALA A 74 -0.71 3.18 -1.09
CA ALA A 74 -0.26 4.51 -1.46
C ALA A 74 -0.95 4.99 -2.75
N GLU A 75 -1.04 4.15 -3.79
CA GLU A 75 -1.77 4.45 -5.02
C GLU A 75 -3.26 4.73 -4.76
N GLN A 76 -3.90 3.95 -3.88
CA GLN A 76 -5.30 4.21 -3.49
C GLN A 76 -5.46 5.53 -2.74
N ILE A 77 -4.51 5.87 -1.85
CA ILE A 77 -4.50 7.14 -1.13
C ILE A 77 -4.32 8.30 -2.10
N ASP A 78 -3.37 8.20 -3.04
CA ASP A 78 -3.12 9.22 -4.06
C ASP A 78 -4.36 9.42 -4.94
N SER A 79 -4.96 8.33 -5.43
CA SER A 79 -6.20 8.38 -6.20
C SER A 79 -7.36 9.04 -5.45
N ARG A 80 -7.53 8.74 -4.15
CA ARG A 80 -8.55 9.38 -3.30
C ARG A 80 -8.21 10.83 -3.00
N GLY A 81 -6.95 11.15 -2.78
CA GLY A 81 -6.44 12.50 -2.57
C GLY A 81 -6.71 13.39 -3.78
N LEU A 82 -6.44 12.87 -4.98
CA LEU A 82 -6.74 13.55 -6.24
C LEU A 82 -8.22 13.93 -6.34
N LEU A 83 -9.14 13.03 -5.98
CA LEU A 83 -10.59 13.32 -5.97
C LEU A 83 -10.93 14.46 -5.01
N ILE A 84 -10.39 14.43 -3.79
CA ILE A 84 -10.61 15.51 -2.80
C ILE A 84 -10.05 16.84 -3.33
N SER A 85 -8.87 16.83 -3.95
CA SER A 85 -8.26 18.03 -4.55
C SER A 85 -9.10 18.59 -5.70
N ILE A 86 -9.67 17.74 -6.56
CA ILE A 86 -10.58 18.19 -7.64
C ILE A 86 -11.83 18.83 -7.05
N VAL A 87 -12.43 18.21 -6.04
CA VAL A 87 -13.60 18.77 -5.33
C VAL A 87 -13.24 20.12 -4.72
N ALA A 88 -12.11 20.23 -4.01
CA ALA A 88 -11.66 21.49 -3.42
C ALA A 88 -11.40 22.57 -4.48
N LEU A 89 -10.80 22.21 -5.62
CA LEU A 89 -10.54 23.13 -6.73
C LEU A 89 -11.83 23.69 -7.34
N ILE A 90 -12.92 22.93 -7.33
CA ILE A 90 -14.25 23.40 -7.74
C ILE A 90 -14.84 24.30 -6.66
N PHE A 91 -14.93 23.81 -5.42
CA PHE A 91 -15.62 24.53 -4.35
C PHE A 91 -14.92 25.81 -3.89
N LEU A 92 -13.59 25.91 -3.95
CA LEU A 92 -12.85 27.09 -3.50
C LEU A 92 -13.21 28.38 -4.28
N PRO A 93 -13.14 28.43 -5.63
CA PRO A 93 -13.55 29.61 -6.39
C PRO A 93 -15.05 29.87 -6.30
N LEU A 94 -15.87 28.82 -6.29
CA LEU A 94 -17.32 28.91 -6.10
C LEU A 94 -17.66 29.57 -4.76
N THR A 95 -17.09 29.06 -3.67
CA THR A 95 -17.31 29.58 -2.31
C THR A 95 -16.80 31.01 -2.17
N PHE A 96 -15.65 31.32 -2.78
CA PHE A 96 -15.13 32.68 -2.81
C PHE A 96 -16.08 33.64 -3.54
N LEU A 97 -16.58 33.27 -4.72
CA LEU A 97 -17.53 34.10 -5.48
C LEU A 97 -18.85 34.28 -4.73
N THR A 98 -19.46 33.20 -4.24
CA THR A 98 -20.71 33.27 -3.50
C THR A 98 -20.54 33.99 -2.16
N GLY A 99 -19.39 33.86 -1.52
CA GLY A 99 -19.04 34.57 -0.29
C GLY A 99 -18.88 36.06 -0.54
N LEU A 100 -18.08 36.44 -1.55
CA LEU A 100 -17.83 37.84 -1.90
C LEU A 100 -19.13 38.59 -2.25
N TYR A 101 -20.00 37.98 -3.08
CA TYR A 101 -21.28 38.59 -3.46
C TYR A 101 -22.39 38.41 -2.39
N GLY A 102 -22.21 37.49 -1.44
CA GLY A 102 -23.08 37.34 -0.27
C GLY A 102 -22.74 38.33 0.85
N MET A 103 -21.49 38.80 0.90
CA MET A 103 -21.12 39.93 1.74
C MET A 103 -21.77 41.18 1.14
N ASN A 104 -22.62 41.84 1.92
CA ASN A 104 -23.41 43.01 1.51
C ASN A 104 -22.51 44.27 1.36
N VAL A 105 -21.49 44.17 0.51
CA VAL A 105 -20.42 45.15 0.30
C VAL A 105 -20.84 46.10 -0.82
N GLU A 106 -20.86 47.40 -0.51
CA GLU A 106 -21.14 48.43 -1.51
C GLU A 106 -20.01 48.54 -2.55
N GLY A 107 -20.38 48.79 -3.81
CA GLY A 107 -19.42 48.99 -4.90
C GLY A 107 -19.04 47.72 -5.68
N LEU A 108 -19.63 46.56 -5.37
CA LEU A 108 -19.43 45.35 -6.18
C LEU A 108 -19.99 45.53 -7.60
N PRO A 109 -19.22 45.20 -8.64
CA PRO A 109 -19.68 45.28 -10.02
C PRO A 109 -20.82 44.30 -10.24
N PHE A 110 -21.85 44.74 -10.98
CA PHE A 110 -23.06 43.98 -11.32
C PHE A 110 -23.99 43.60 -10.16
N ALA A 111 -23.66 43.86 -8.89
CA ALA A 111 -24.46 43.40 -7.75
C ALA A 111 -25.86 44.02 -7.61
N LYS A 112 -26.09 45.22 -8.18
CA LYS A 112 -27.39 45.93 -8.12
C LYS A 112 -28.31 45.62 -9.30
N GLU A 113 -27.84 44.83 -10.26
CA GLU A 113 -28.59 44.54 -11.48
C GLU A 113 -29.58 43.38 -11.27
N PRO A 114 -30.78 43.40 -11.89
CA PRO A 114 -31.77 42.32 -11.75
C PRO A 114 -31.27 40.95 -12.22
N TRP A 115 -30.32 40.94 -13.17
CA TRP A 115 -29.74 39.75 -13.80
C TRP A 115 -28.44 39.28 -13.14
N ALA A 116 -28.03 39.92 -12.03
CA ALA A 116 -26.77 39.62 -11.33
C ALA A 116 -26.69 38.16 -10.86
N PHE A 117 -27.80 37.64 -10.33
CA PHE A 117 -27.89 36.26 -9.84
C PHE A 117 -27.62 35.26 -10.96
N ASP A 118 -28.25 35.46 -12.13
CA ASP A 118 -28.09 34.59 -13.29
C ASP A 118 -26.68 34.67 -13.88
N LEU A 119 -26.07 35.87 -13.92
CA LEU A 119 -24.68 36.04 -14.37
C LEU A 119 -23.71 35.28 -13.46
N ILE A 120 -23.78 35.52 -12.15
CA ILE A 120 -22.86 34.91 -11.17
C ILE A 120 -23.04 33.40 -11.15
N GLY A 121 -24.29 32.92 -11.18
CA GLY A 121 -24.61 31.50 -11.31
C GLY A 121 -24.04 30.89 -12.58
N GLY A 122 -24.17 31.57 -13.72
CA GLY A 122 -23.59 31.16 -15.00
C GLY A 122 -22.05 31.07 -14.97
N VAL A 123 -21.38 32.06 -14.38
CA VAL A 123 -19.91 32.04 -14.21
C VAL A 123 -19.47 30.88 -13.33
N CYS A 124 -20.16 30.65 -12.22
CA CYS A 124 -19.92 29.52 -11.32
C CYS A 124 -20.05 28.15 -12.02
N ILE A 125 -21.11 27.98 -12.82
CA ILE A 125 -21.30 26.77 -13.63
C ILE A 125 -20.20 26.64 -14.68
N ALA A 126 -19.84 27.72 -15.37
CA ALA A 126 -18.79 27.72 -16.38
C ALA A 126 -17.42 27.31 -15.80
N ILE A 127 -17.07 27.80 -14.60
CA ILE A 127 -15.86 27.41 -13.88
C ILE A 127 -15.89 25.93 -13.52
N ALA A 128 -17.00 25.44 -12.96
CA ALA A 128 -17.15 24.04 -12.59
C ALA A 128 -17.01 23.10 -13.80
N VAL A 129 -17.69 23.43 -14.91
CA VAL A 129 -17.61 22.67 -16.17
C VAL A 129 -16.21 22.75 -16.77
N GLY A 130 -15.55 23.90 -16.72
CA GLY A 130 -14.18 24.07 -17.21
C GLY A 130 -13.18 23.19 -16.47
N ILE A 131 -13.28 23.12 -15.13
CA ILE A 131 -12.40 22.27 -14.31
C ILE A 131 -12.68 20.79 -14.59
N ILE A 132 -13.95 20.38 -14.64
CA ILE A 132 -14.34 18.99 -14.93
C ILE A 132 -13.87 18.58 -16.34
N GLY A 133 -14.06 19.45 -17.34
CA GLY A 133 -13.63 19.23 -18.71
C GLY A 133 -12.11 19.07 -18.82
N TYR A 134 -11.34 19.95 -18.19
CA TYR A 134 -9.88 19.87 -18.16
C TYR A 134 -9.39 18.52 -17.60
N PHE A 135 -9.93 18.09 -16.45
CA PHE A 135 -9.56 16.81 -15.83
C PHE A 135 -10.02 15.59 -16.65
N SER A 136 -11.19 15.66 -17.30
CA SER A 136 -11.71 14.57 -18.14
C SER A 136 -10.82 14.32 -19.36
N VAL A 137 -10.32 15.39 -19.99
CA VAL A 137 -9.38 15.29 -21.12
C VAL A 137 -8.03 14.76 -20.65
N LYS A 138 -7.50 15.27 -19.52
CA LYS A 138 -6.19 14.87 -19.01
C LYS A 138 -6.13 13.40 -18.58
N ARG A 139 -7.23 12.84 -18.05
CA ARG A 139 -7.35 11.41 -17.70
C ARG A 139 -7.46 10.49 -18.93
N TRP A 140 -7.77 11.03 -20.11
CA TRP A 140 -7.89 10.23 -21.33
C TRP A 140 -6.55 10.09 -22.08
N PHE A 141 -5.60 10.98 -21.79
CA PHE A 141 -4.25 11.00 -22.38
C PHE A 141 -3.14 10.50 -21.45
N GLY A 142 -3.46 10.05 -20.23
CA GLY A 142 -2.53 9.46 -19.27
C GLY A 142 -3.08 8.15 -18.73
#